data_AF-A0A925CPS4-F1
#
_entry.id   AF-A0A925CPS4-F1
#
_cell.length_a   1.000
_cell.length_b   1.000
_cell.length_c   1.000
_cell.angle_alpha   90.00
_cell.angle_beta   90.00
_cell.angle_gamma   90.00
#
_symmetry.space_group_name_H-M   'P 1'
#
loop_
_entity.id
_entity.type
_entity.pdbx_description
1 polymer ?
#
loop_
_entity_poly.entity_id
_entity_poly.type
_entity_poly.pdbx_seq_one_letter_code
_entity_poly.pdbx_strand_id
1 'polypeptide(L)'
;FDDTFDASLNVLSSQGYVVVKPSVGFETGYPGEAWLKGVTAAANAVIEAGIADSSKLGVYGTSYGGYATNLLITQTGRFRAAVNVSGKVDMVSFYTDSPRLGVRNVHAAEKSQDRIGATLWQAPQKYIAHSAIFYADRITTPLLLITGAQDPNVPADNTREMYYALRRLGKPVTWVNYINSGHGTPGTTADDFNDYHTRISAFFDRHLKAGGASGAVEATSLTGQPLYRPEPQGATREKMEAQLDTARRAYGHTPANVDSIIWLGRRTAYLGRFNDAIDIYTKGIAAFPNDARLYRHRGHRYLSTRQLPKAIADFERAYAMTKGKADVVEPDGQPNARNIPTSTLNGNIRYHLALAYYLTGQFEKALPIYREDIAASKGNPDMLVATSHWLYMALRRLNRSEEAAAVLTPITASMDVIENGAYHRLLLLYKGELAESAVLRNFGSDGDLQDITTAYGVGNWHLYNGRKARADEIFTQILGAQSQWASFGYLSAEAERARNVVQ
;
A
#
# COMPACT_ATOMS: atom_id res chain seq x y z
N PHE A 1 38.54 8.27 -3.88
CA PHE A 1 37.38 8.39 -4.76
C PHE A 1 37.73 7.67 -6.05
N ASP A 2 36.99 6.63 -6.36
CA ASP A 2 37.11 5.88 -7.60
C ASP A 2 36.07 6.47 -8.56
N ASP A 3 36.52 7.00 -9.70
CA ASP A 3 35.69 7.68 -10.71
C ASP A 3 35.36 6.74 -11.89
N THR A 4 35.46 5.43 -11.67
CA THR A 4 35.11 4.43 -12.67
C THR A 4 33.61 4.21 -12.77
N PHE A 5 33.12 4.01 -14.00
CA PHE A 5 31.73 3.70 -14.26
C PHE A 5 31.37 2.32 -13.69
N ASP A 6 30.40 2.28 -12.77
CA ASP A 6 29.81 1.07 -12.22
C ASP A 6 28.33 1.06 -12.62
N ALA A 7 27.99 0.28 -13.65
CA ALA A 7 26.64 0.24 -14.22
C ALA A 7 25.54 0.03 -13.17
N SER A 8 25.80 -0.78 -12.13
CA SER A 8 24.80 -1.02 -11.07
C SER A 8 24.57 0.22 -10.22
N LEU A 9 25.64 0.94 -9.87
CA LEU A 9 25.56 2.17 -9.10
C LEU A 9 24.97 3.31 -9.93
N ASN A 10 25.49 3.52 -11.13
CA ASN A 10 25.09 4.65 -11.97
C ASN A 10 23.62 4.53 -12.39
N VAL A 11 23.13 3.32 -12.71
CA VAL A 11 21.71 3.11 -12.99
C VAL A 11 20.87 3.46 -11.76
N LEU A 12 21.15 2.91 -10.58
CA LEU A 12 20.36 3.18 -9.38
C LEU A 12 20.42 4.66 -8.96
N SER A 13 21.60 5.28 -8.99
CA SER A 13 21.76 6.71 -8.69
C SER A 13 20.98 7.58 -9.69
N SER A 14 20.96 7.24 -10.98
CA SER A 14 20.14 7.94 -11.98
C SER A 14 18.62 7.83 -11.72
N GLN A 15 18.21 6.80 -11.00
CA GLN A 15 16.82 6.58 -10.57
C GLN A 15 16.50 7.27 -9.24
N GLY A 16 17.40 8.12 -8.71
CA GLY A 16 17.16 8.89 -7.49
C GLY A 16 17.46 8.14 -6.19
N TYR A 17 18.22 7.04 -6.25
CA TYR A 17 18.72 6.38 -5.05
C TYR A 17 20.05 6.98 -4.59
N VAL A 18 20.27 7.03 -3.28
CA VAL A 18 21.62 7.12 -2.72
C VAL A 18 22.16 5.70 -2.62
N VAL A 19 23.32 5.43 -3.24
CA VAL A 19 23.96 4.11 -3.19
C VAL A 19 25.27 4.18 -2.42
N VAL A 20 25.42 3.28 -1.44
CA VAL A 20 26.58 3.24 -0.53
C VAL A 20 27.27 1.89 -0.67
N LYS A 21 28.59 1.90 -0.92
CA LYS A 21 29.44 0.70 -0.93
C LYS A 21 30.31 0.71 0.33
N PRO A 22 29.91 0.01 1.40
CA PRO A 22 30.71 -0.03 2.62
C PRO A 22 31.93 -0.91 2.45
N SER A 23 33.06 -0.46 2.99
CA SER A 23 34.20 -1.34 3.26
C SER A 23 33.89 -2.19 4.49
N VAL A 24 34.10 -3.51 4.38
CA VAL A 24 33.85 -4.46 5.46
C VAL A 24 35.17 -5.11 5.89
N GLY A 25 35.48 -5.02 7.18
CA GLY A 25 36.60 -5.73 7.79
C GLY A 25 36.21 -7.18 8.06
N PHE A 26 36.92 -8.13 7.45
CA PHE A 26 36.64 -9.56 7.60
C PHE A 26 37.52 -10.22 8.65
N GLU A 27 36.89 -11.07 9.46
CA GLU A 27 37.56 -12.01 10.35
C GLU A 27 37.43 -13.43 9.79
N THR A 28 38.51 -14.21 9.84
CA THR A 28 38.48 -15.61 9.40
C THR A 28 37.58 -16.41 10.33
N GLY A 29 36.60 -17.11 9.75
CA GLY A 29 35.63 -17.95 10.43
C GLY A 29 34.26 -17.30 10.63
N TYR A 30 34.15 -15.99 10.43
CA TYR A 30 32.95 -15.20 10.75
C TYR A 30 32.56 -14.21 9.63
N PRO A 31 32.46 -14.65 8.36
CA PRO A 31 32.09 -13.75 7.27
C PRO A 31 30.68 -13.16 7.43
N GLY A 32 29.74 -13.89 8.04
CA GLY A 32 28.35 -13.42 8.20
C GLY A 32 28.24 -12.27 9.19
N GLU A 33 28.92 -12.39 10.32
CA GLU A 33 29.00 -11.37 11.36
C GLU A 33 29.74 -10.13 10.85
N ALA A 34 30.81 -10.33 10.08
CA ALA A 34 31.54 -9.23 9.44
C ALA A 34 30.61 -8.41 8.52
N TRP A 35 29.84 -9.07 7.65
CA TRP A 35 28.87 -8.40 6.77
C TRP A 35 27.78 -7.68 7.55
N LEU A 36 27.18 -8.34 8.55
CA LEU A 36 26.16 -7.72 9.39
C LEU A 36 26.68 -6.45 10.05
N LYS A 37 27.85 -6.51 10.68
CA LYS A 37 28.48 -5.36 11.35
C LYS A 37 28.79 -4.24 10.37
N GLY A 38 29.48 -4.54 9.28
CA GLY A 38 29.94 -3.53 8.33
C GLY A 38 28.81 -2.81 7.60
N VAL A 39 27.83 -3.56 7.08
CA VAL A 39 26.73 -3.00 6.28
C VAL A 39 25.76 -2.22 7.18
N THR A 40 25.41 -2.74 8.37
CA THR A 40 24.50 -2.02 9.27
C THR A 40 25.13 -0.77 9.88
N ALA A 41 26.45 -0.78 10.16
CA ALA A 41 27.15 0.42 10.61
C ALA A 41 27.16 1.53 9.54
N ALA A 42 27.40 1.17 8.28
CA ALA A 42 27.33 2.12 7.18
C ALA A 42 25.91 2.65 6.95
N ALA A 43 24.89 1.79 7.04
CA ALA A 43 23.49 2.21 6.97
C ALA A 43 23.13 3.20 8.09
N ASN A 44 23.55 2.95 9.33
CA ASN A 44 23.34 3.88 10.44
C ASN A 44 24.03 5.22 10.19
N ALA A 45 25.28 5.22 9.72
CA ALA A 45 26.02 6.46 9.46
C ALA A 45 25.33 7.35 8.42
N VAL A 46 24.77 6.79 7.35
CA VAL A 46 24.03 7.59 6.34
C VAL A 46 22.64 8.01 6.79
N ILE A 47 22.00 7.25 7.69
CA ILE A 47 20.75 7.66 8.34
C ILE A 47 21.01 8.83 9.30
N GLU A 48 22.03 8.71 10.15
CA GLU A 48 22.41 9.74 11.13
C GLU A 48 22.84 11.04 10.45
N ALA A 49 23.46 10.94 9.28
CA ALA A 49 23.80 12.10 8.45
C ALA A 49 22.58 12.73 7.74
N GLY A 50 21.37 12.18 7.88
CA GLY A 50 20.15 12.66 7.22
C GLY A 50 20.09 12.38 5.72
N ILE A 51 20.96 11.50 5.21
CA ILE A 51 21.06 11.18 3.78
C ILE A 51 20.05 10.09 3.38
N ALA A 52 19.76 9.15 4.28
CA ALA A 52 18.88 8.00 4.01
C ALA A 52 17.72 7.91 5.01
N ASP A 53 16.55 7.51 4.51
CA ASP A 53 15.38 7.18 5.31
C ASP A 53 15.49 5.73 5.82
N SER A 54 15.46 5.55 7.15
CA SER A 54 15.57 4.23 7.78
C SER A 54 14.47 3.24 7.38
N SER A 55 13.32 3.74 6.91
CA SER A 55 12.20 2.91 6.43
C SER A 55 12.32 2.49 4.95
N LYS A 56 13.31 3.01 4.21
CA LYS A 56 13.45 2.85 2.75
C LYS A 56 14.80 2.25 2.34
N LEU A 57 15.37 1.39 3.18
CA LEU A 57 16.65 0.75 2.91
C LEU A 57 16.48 -0.49 2.02
N GLY A 58 17.28 -0.57 0.95
CA GLY A 58 17.48 -1.78 0.15
C GLY A 58 18.87 -2.35 0.30
N VAL A 59 19.02 -3.65 0.05
CA VAL A 59 20.34 -4.29 -0.07
C VAL A 59 20.46 -4.98 -1.42
N TYR A 60 21.58 -4.75 -2.09
CA TYR A 60 21.90 -5.30 -3.41
C TYR A 60 23.29 -5.90 -3.36
N GLY A 61 23.47 -7.08 -3.95
CA GLY A 61 24.78 -7.68 -4.06
C GLY A 61 24.89 -8.66 -5.21
N THR A 62 26.06 -8.64 -5.84
CA THR A 62 26.46 -9.59 -6.90
C THR A 62 27.56 -10.50 -6.38
N SER A 63 27.51 -11.79 -6.74
CA SER A 63 28.51 -12.79 -6.34
C SER A 63 28.61 -12.89 -4.81
N TYR A 64 29.78 -12.61 -4.23
CA TYR A 64 29.96 -12.54 -2.78
C TYR A 64 29.06 -11.52 -2.09
N GLY A 65 28.74 -10.42 -2.77
CA GLY A 65 27.75 -9.47 -2.29
C GLY A 65 26.35 -10.10 -2.22
N GLY A 66 25.99 -10.95 -3.17
CA GLY A 66 24.71 -11.66 -3.16
C GLY A 66 24.62 -12.68 -2.02
N TYR A 67 25.74 -13.36 -1.73
CA TYR A 67 25.88 -14.18 -0.53
C TYR A 67 25.71 -13.36 0.76
N ALA A 68 26.36 -12.20 0.84
CA ALA A 68 26.19 -11.26 1.94
C ALA A 68 24.73 -10.80 2.08
N THR A 69 24.05 -10.49 0.97
CA THR A 69 22.64 -10.13 0.95
C THR A 69 21.77 -11.20 1.59
N ASN A 70 21.98 -12.48 1.25
CA ASN A 70 21.24 -13.60 1.85
C ASN A 70 21.51 -13.71 3.36
N LEU A 71 22.78 -13.61 3.78
CA LEU A 71 23.13 -13.65 5.20
C LEU A 71 22.52 -12.47 5.99
N LEU A 72 22.52 -11.27 5.42
CA LEU A 72 21.96 -10.08 6.07
C LEU A 72 20.46 -10.23 6.36
N ILE A 73 19.67 -10.63 5.36
CA ILE A 73 18.20 -10.72 5.51
C ILE A 73 17.74 -11.87 6.41
N THR A 74 18.61 -12.84 6.71
CA THR A 74 18.36 -13.86 7.75
C THR A 74 18.59 -13.35 9.18
N GLN A 75 19.32 -12.24 9.33
CA GLN A 75 19.79 -11.72 10.62
C GLN A 75 19.17 -10.37 11.00
N THR A 76 18.59 -9.63 10.04
CA THR A 76 17.97 -8.33 10.31
C THR A 76 16.79 -8.02 9.38
N GLY A 77 15.76 -7.38 9.92
CA GLY A 77 14.61 -6.86 9.18
C GLY A 77 14.75 -5.41 8.68
N ARG A 78 15.96 -4.82 8.77
CA ARG A 78 16.21 -3.41 8.39
C ARG A 78 15.99 -3.11 6.91
N PHE A 79 16.14 -4.11 6.04
CA PHE A 79 16.00 -3.92 4.59
C PHE A 79 14.58 -4.23 4.14
N ARG A 80 13.99 -3.31 3.40
CA ARG A 80 12.64 -3.43 2.85
C ARG A 80 12.60 -4.18 1.51
N ALA A 81 13.73 -4.29 0.84
CA ALA A 81 13.93 -5.16 -0.32
C ALA A 81 15.38 -5.64 -0.39
N ALA A 82 15.56 -6.86 -0.92
CA ALA A 82 16.87 -7.47 -1.11
C ALA A 82 17.00 -8.04 -2.52
N VAL A 83 18.17 -7.88 -3.13
CA VAL A 83 18.50 -8.41 -4.45
C VAL A 83 19.80 -9.20 -4.35
N ASN A 84 19.71 -10.50 -4.61
CA ASN A 84 20.86 -11.40 -4.72
C ASN A 84 21.06 -11.76 -6.19
N VAL A 85 22.22 -11.36 -6.73
CA VAL A 85 22.65 -11.72 -8.09
C VAL A 85 23.80 -12.71 -8.01
N SER A 86 23.60 -13.93 -8.48
CA SER A 86 24.64 -14.97 -8.55
C SER A 86 25.38 -15.23 -7.22
N GLY A 87 24.68 -15.07 -6.10
CA GLY A 87 25.24 -15.25 -4.76
C GLY A 87 24.89 -16.60 -4.15
N LYS A 88 25.83 -17.09 -3.33
CA LYS A 88 25.74 -18.36 -2.59
C LYS A 88 24.59 -18.32 -1.58
N VAL A 89 23.98 -19.47 -1.37
CA VAL A 89 22.86 -19.65 -0.44
C VAL A 89 23.17 -20.74 0.57
N ASP A 90 23.74 -21.85 0.12
CA ASP A 90 24.12 -22.99 0.95
C ASP A 90 25.60 -23.31 0.72
N MET A 91 26.40 -23.07 1.75
CA MET A 91 27.83 -23.37 1.75
C MET A 91 28.12 -24.86 1.78
N VAL A 92 27.16 -25.70 2.21
CA VAL A 92 27.30 -27.17 2.19
C VAL A 92 27.17 -27.68 0.76
N SER A 93 26.09 -27.34 0.06
CA SER A 93 25.93 -27.73 -1.35
C SER A 93 27.01 -27.10 -2.24
N PHE A 94 27.38 -25.85 -1.96
CA PHE A 94 28.41 -25.12 -2.71
C PHE A 94 29.83 -25.70 -2.56
N TYR A 95 30.21 -26.27 -1.41
CA TYR A 95 31.60 -26.58 -1.05
C TYR A 95 32.34 -27.43 -2.10
N THR A 96 31.69 -28.47 -2.62
CA THR A 96 32.25 -29.37 -3.64
C THR A 96 31.62 -29.17 -5.02
N ASP A 97 30.67 -28.26 -5.16
CA ASP A 97 30.02 -28.00 -6.43
C ASP A 97 30.92 -27.13 -7.32
N SER A 98 30.98 -27.46 -8.61
CA SER A 98 31.59 -26.63 -9.66
C SER A 98 31.34 -27.29 -11.02
N PRO A 99 30.83 -26.54 -12.01
CA PRO A 99 30.70 -27.06 -13.37
C PRO A 99 32.07 -27.13 -14.09
N ARG A 100 33.14 -26.57 -13.50
CA ARG A 100 34.49 -26.61 -14.06
C ARG A 100 35.18 -27.93 -13.67
N LEU A 101 35.65 -28.68 -14.66
CA LEU A 101 36.43 -29.90 -14.43
C LEU A 101 37.71 -29.59 -13.64
N GLY A 102 37.98 -30.38 -12.60
CA GLY A 102 39.18 -30.24 -11.76
C GLY A 102 39.20 -29.06 -10.79
N VAL A 103 38.21 -28.17 -10.84
CA VAL A 103 38.06 -27.06 -9.89
C VAL A 103 36.96 -27.41 -8.91
N ARG A 104 37.19 -27.14 -7.63
CA ARG A 104 36.19 -27.27 -6.57
C ARG A 104 36.21 -25.99 -5.75
N ASN A 105 35.05 -25.61 -5.21
CA ASN A 105 34.89 -24.38 -4.45
C ASN A 105 35.51 -24.43 -3.02
N VAL A 106 36.20 -25.52 -2.69
CA VAL A 106 36.90 -25.72 -1.40
C VAL A 106 37.84 -24.58 -1.04
N HIS A 107 38.62 -24.05 -2.00
CA HIS A 107 39.54 -22.95 -1.73
C HIS A 107 38.81 -21.63 -1.43
N ALA A 108 37.68 -21.39 -2.10
CA ALA A 108 36.83 -20.22 -1.85
C ALA A 108 36.25 -20.24 -0.44
N ALA A 109 35.72 -21.41 -0.06
CA ALA A 109 35.16 -21.66 1.26
C ALA A 109 36.22 -21.54 2.38
N GLU A 110 37.34 -22.24 2.25
CA GLU A 110 38.31 -22.40 3.35
C GLU A 110 39.24 -21.21 3.52
N LYS A 111 39.75 -20.64 2.42
CA LYS A 111 40.95 -19.79 2.44
C LYS A 111 40.78 -18.42 1.81
N SER A 112 39.94 -18.27 0.79
CA SER A 112 39.89 -17.01 0.02
C SER A 112 38.70 -16.12 0.37
N GLN A 113 37.62 -16.16 -0.38
CA GLN A 113 36.56 -15.16 -0.30
C GLN A 113 35.67 -15.36 0.93
N ASP A 114 35.32 -16.61 1.26
CA ASP A 114 34.41 -16.92 2.36
C ASP A 114 35.12 -17.04 3.71
N ARG A 115 36.41 -17.40 3.69
CA ARG A 115 37.28 -17.43 4.87
C ARG A 115 36.68 -18.22 6.04
N ILE A 116 36.00 -19.34 5.80
CA ILE A 116 35.47 -20.21 6.87
C ILE A 116 36.61 -20.73 7.76
N GLY A 117 37.81 -20.87 7.19
CA GLY A 117 39.06 -21.14 7.94
C GLY A 117 39.24 -22.60 8.36
N ALA A 118 38.36 -23.49 7.96
CA ALA A 118 38.41 -24.93 8.24
C ALA A 118 37.66 -25.68 7.13
N THR A 119 37.98 -26.96 6.93
CA THR A 119 37.23 -27.82 5.98
C THR A 119 35.83 -28.13 6.51
N LEU A 120 34.93 -28.58 5.63
CA LEU A 120 33.57 -28.99 6.01
C LEU A 120 33.56 -30.08 7.08
N TRP A 121 34.52 -31.00 7.05
CA TRP A 121 34.64 -32.08 8.03
C TRP A 121 35.25 -31.63 9.37
N GLN A 122 36.10 -30.62 9.36
CA GLN A 122 36.70 -30.07 10.59
C GLN A 122 35.71 -29.21 11.37
N ALA A 123 34.84 -28.48 10.68
CA ALA A 123 33.91 -27.55 11.32
C ALA A 123 32.55 -27.50 10.60
N PRO A 124 31.78 -28.60 10.53
CA PRO A 124 30.52 -28.65 9.78
C PRO A 124 29.50 -27.60 10.23
N GLN A 125 29.48 -27.30 11.53
CA GLN A 125 28.60 -26.27 12.09
C GLN A 125 28.91 -24.86 11.58
N LYS A 126 30.17 -24.56 11.22
CA LYS A 126 30.51 -23.26 10.60
C LYS A 126 29.89 -23.12 9.22
N TYR A 127 29.82 -24.20 8.44
CA TYR A 127 29.19 -24.16 7.12
C TYR A 127 27.67 -23.99 7.23
N ILE A 128 27.02 -24.68 8.18
CA ILE A 128 25.59 -24.50 8.46
C ILE A 128 25.30 -23.07 8.94
N ALA A 129 26.07 -22.56 9.90
CA ALA A 129 25.90 -21.20 10.45
C ALA A 129 26.03 -20.10 9.40
N HIS A 130 26.80 -20.36 8.33
CA HIS A 130 27.03 -19.44 7.24
C HIS A 130 26.24 -19.79 5.97
N SER A 131 25.20 -20.61 6.09
CA SER A 131 24.32 -20.97 5.00
C SER A 131 22.93 -20.39 5.24
N ALA A 132 22.56 -19.37 4.46
CA ALA A 132 21.31 -18.65 4.62
C ALA A 132 20.07 -19.53 4.48
N ILE A 133 20.17 -20.65 3.74
CA ILE A 133 19.06 -21.59 3.54
C ILE A 133 18.52 -22.18 4.86
N PHE A 134 19.39 -22.43 5.84
CA PHE A 134 18.99 -23.00 7.13
C PHE A 134 18.27 -21.99 8.03
N TYR A 135 18.21 -20.72 7.60
CA TYR A 135 17.54 -19.62 8.28
C TYR A 135 16.49 -18.95 7.40
N ALA A 136 16.06 -19.60 6.31
CA ALA A 136 15.10 -19.06 5.36
C ALA A 136 13.72 -18.76 6.00
N ASP A 137 13.37 -19.45 7.09
CA ASP A 137 12.17 -19.21 7.89
C ASP A 137 12.14 -17.81 8.53
N ARG A 138 13.33 -17.25 8.82
CA ARG A 138 13.51 -15.91 9.40
C ARG A 138 13.36 -14.79 8.39
N ILE A 139 13.48 -15.07 7.10
CA ILE A 139 13.42 -14.05 6.06
C ILE A 139 11.98 -13.51 5.97
N THR A 140 11.85 -12.19 6.11
CA THR A 140 10.59 -11.44 5.90
C THR A 140 10.72 -10.39 4.80
N THR A 141 11.95 -10.01 4.46
CA THR A 141 12.27 -9.08 3.37
C THR A 141 11.95 -9.70 2.01
N PRO A 142 11.20 -9.02 1.13
CA PRO A 142 11.06 -9.41 -0.28
C PRO A 142 12.41 -9.60 -0.96
N LEU A 143 12.61 -10.77 -1.57
CA LEU A 143 13.87 -11.16 -2.21
C LEU A 143 13.72 -11.33 -3.73
N LEU A 144 14.53 -10.61 -4.49
CA LEU A 144 14.76 -10.86 -5.91
C LEU A 144 16.04 -11.66 -6.09
N LEU A 145 15.90 -12.87 -6.61
CA LEU A 145 16.99 -13.76 -6.99
C LEU A 145 17.24 -13.63 -8.48
N ILE A 146 18.48 -13.36 -8.87
CA ILE A 146 18.90 -13.31 -10.28
C ILE A 146 20.10 -14.25 -10.47
N THR A 147 20.02 -15.13 -11.46
CA THR A 147 21.14 -16.03 -11.80
C THR A 147 21.27 -16.18 -13.31
N GLY A 148 22.48 -16.51 -13.76
CA GLY A 148 22.72 -16.98 -15.12
C GLY A 148 22.76 -18.50 -15.14
N ALA A 149 22.04 -19.15 -16.05
CA ALA A 149 22.00 -20.61 -16.11
C ALA A 149 23.38 -21.23 -16.43
N GLN A 150 24.30 -20.46 -17.01
CA GLN A 150 25.66 -20.88 -17.36
C GLN A 150 26.71 -20.34 -16.37
N ASP A 151 26.30 -19.97 -15.15
CA ASP A 151 27.22 -19.47 -14.12
C ASP A 151 28.27 -20.53 -13.73
N PRO A 152 29.56 -20.30 -14.04
CA PRO A 152 30.60 -21.28 -13.75
C PRO A 152 31.18 -21.16 -12.33
N ASN A 153 30.71 -20.20 -11.52
CA ASN A 153 31.21 -19.88 -10.19
C ASN A 153 30.22 -20.27 -9.10
N VAL A 154 28.96 -19.86 -9.25
CA VAL A 154 27.87 -20.16 -8.32
C VAL A 154 26.76 -20.85 -9.12
N PRO A 155 26.72 -22.19 -9.10
CA PRO A 155 25.74 -22.93 -9.89
C PRO A 155 24.31 -22.50 -9.57
N ALA A 156 23.46 -22.41 -10.61
CA ALA A 156 22.09 -21.92 -10.50
C ALA A 156 21.24 -22.72 -9.48
N ASP A 157 21.65 -23.94 -9.18
CA ASP A 157 21.07 -24.80 -8.16
C ASP A 157 21.03 -24.15 -6.77
N ASN A 158 22.06 -23.38 -6.39
CA ASN A 158 22.07 -22.62 -5.13
C ASN A 158 20.93 -21.58 -5.08
N THR A 159 20.65 -20.93 -6.21
CA THR A 159 19.53 -19.96 -6.29
C THR A 159 18.19 -20.68 -6.24
N ARG A 160 18.08 -21.83 -6.90
CA ARG A 160 16.90 -22.67 -6.93
C ARG A 160 16.53 -23.22 -5.54
N GLU A 161 17.52 -23.60 -4.74
CA GLU A 161 17.35 -24.00 -3.33
C GLU A 161 16.62 -22.91 -2.51
N MET A 162 17.11 -21.66 -2.56
CA MET A 162 16.48 -20.54 -1.85
C MET A 162 15.05 -20.27 -2.33
N TYR A 163 14.87 -20.25 -3.66
CA TYR A 163 13.56 -19.98 -4.25
C TYR A 163 12.52 -20.98 -3.73
N TYR A 164 12.79 -22.29 -3.84
CA TYR A 164 11.82 -23.29 -3.40
C TYR A 164 11.62 -23.32 -1.89
N ALA A 165 12.67 -23.06 -1.09
CA ALA A 165 12.53 -22.93 0.35
C ALA A 165 11.57 -21.77 0.73
N LEU A 166 11.78 -20.58 0.17
CA LEU A 166 10.94 -19.42 0.43
C LEU A 166 9.51 -19.61 -0.09
N ARG A 167 9.33 -20.26 -1.25
CA ARG A 167 8.00 -20.63 -1.76
C ARG A 167 7.29 -21.61 -0.82
N ARG A 168 7.99 -22.62 -0.30
CA ARG A 168 7.44 -23.58 0.66
C ARG A 168 6.99 -22.93 1.97
N LEU A 169 7.68 -21.87 2.38
CA LEU A 169 7.42 -21.08 3.58
C LEU A 169 6.43 -19.93 3.37
N GLY A 170 5.87 -19.77 2.15
CA GLY A 170 4.94 -18.69 1.83
C GLY A 170 5.55 -17.28 1.87
N LYS A 171 6.87 -17.17 1.67
CA LYS A 171 7.61 -15.90 1.75
C LYS A 171 7.70 -15.20 0.38
N PRO A 172 7.78 -13.85 0.35
CA PRO A 172 7.86 -13.08 -0.88
C PRO A 172 9.22 -13.27 -1.58
N VAL A 173 9.23 -14.01 -2.69
CA VAL A 173 10.43 -14.25 -3.50
C VAL A 173 10.10 -14.21 -5.00
N THR A 174 10.98 -13.61 -5.79
CA THR A 174 10.98 -13.69 -7.26
C THR A 174 12.32 -14.26 -7.71
N TRP A 175 12.31 -15.18 -8.67
CA TRP A 175 13.53 -15.70 -9.29
C TRP A 175 13.52 -15.43 -10.80
N VAL A 176 14.61 -14.86 -11.30
CA VAL A 176 14.88 -14.60 -12.71
C VAL A 176 16.13 -15.40 -13.08
N ASN A 177 15.99 -16.29 -14.06
CA ASN A 177 17.09 -17.11 -14.57
C ASN A 177 17.38 -16.75 -16.04
N TYR A 178 18.51 -16.10 -16.28
CA TYR A 178 18.95 -15.76 -17.64
C TYR A 178 19.62 -16.98 -18.27
N ILE A 179 18.91 -17.66 -19.16
CA ILE A 179 19.31 -18.96 -19.74
C ILE A 179 20.63 -18.89 -20.51
N ASN A 180 20.91 -17.75 -21.14
CA ASN A 180 22.09 -17.56 -21.99
C ASN A 180 23.21 -16.76 -21.31
N SER A 181 23.13 -16.55 -20.00
CA SER A 181 24.07 -15.70 -19.26
C SER A 181 24.85 -16.47 -18.20
N GLY A 182 26.04 -15.95 -17.86
CA GLY A 182 26.95 -16.51 -16.86
C GLY A 182 26.93 -15.79 -15.52
N HIS A 183 28.04 -15.81 -14.79
CA HIS A 183 28.14 -15.22 -13.45
C HIS A 183 27.93 -13.70 -13.43
N GLY A 184 27.07 -13.20 -12.54
CA GLY A 184 26.87 -11.77 -12.29
C GLY A 184 26.09 -11.00 -13.37
N THR A 185 25.34 -11.73 -14.20
CA THR A 185 24.64 -11.33 -15.45
C THR A 185 24.36 -9.83 -15.62
N PRO A 186 24.73 -9.24 -16.77
CA PRO A 186 23.88 -9.37 -17.97
C PRO A 186 24.57 -10.06 -19.16
N GLY A 187 23.74 -10.69 -20.01
CA GLY A 187 24.13 -11.57 -21.12
C GLY A 187 24.47 -10.88 -22.44
N THR A 188 24.59 -11.68 -23.51
CA THR A 188 25.14 -11.35 -24.84
C THR A 188 24.46 -10.23 -25.63
N THR A 189 23.38 -9.60 -25.14
CA THR A 189 22.59 -8.61 -25.87
C THR A 189 22.27 -7.35 -25.05
N ALA A 190 21.98 -6.24 -25.75
CA ALA A 190 21.50 -5.01 -25.10
C ALA A 190 20.14 -5.19 -24.40
N ASP A 191 19.30 -6.10 -24.90
CA ASP A 191 17.99 -6.39 -24.31
C ASP A 191 18.12 -7.08 -22.95
N ASP A 192 19.03 -8.04 -22.82
CA ASP A 192 19.33 -8.69 -21.54
C ASP A 192 19.86 -7.68 -20.51
N PHE A 193 20.72 -6.76 -20.96
CA PHE A 193 21.23 -5.67 -20.12
C PHE A 193 20.10 -4.76 -19.63
N ASN A 194 19.23 -4.32 -20.55
CA ASN A 194 18.10 -3.46 -20.22
C ASN A 194 17.10 -4.16 -19.30
N ASP A 195 16.74 -5.41 -19.58
CA ASP A 195 15.82 -6.20 -18.76
C ASP A 195 16.39 -6.42 -17.34
N TYR A 196 17.67 -6.79 -17.21
CA TYR A 196 18.34 -6.96 -15.93
C TYR A 196 18.26 -5.70 -15.05
N HIS A 197 18.70 -4.56 -15.60
CA HIS A 197 18.70 -3.30 -14.85
C HIS A 197 17.29 -2.78 -14.58
N THR A 198 16.34 -3.00 -15.50
CA THR A 198 14.94 -2.62 -15.33
C THR A 198 14.29 -3.41 -14.20
N ARG A 199 14.53 -4.73 -14.12
CA ARG A 199 13.99 -5.57 -13.04
C ARG A 199 14.48 -5.15 -11.68
N ILE A 200 15.78 -4.85 -11.54
CA ILE A 200 16.36 -4.41 -10.27
C ILE A 200 15.78 -3.06 -9.85
N SER A 201 15.79 -2.07 -10.75
CA SER A 201 15.25 -0.74 -10.46
C SER A 201 13.75 -0.80 -10.15
N ALA A 202 12.95 -1.52 -10.94
CA ALA A 202 11.52 -1.69 -10.70
C ALA A 202 11.22 -2.43 -9.38
N PHE A 203 12.07 -3.40 -9.00
CA PHE A 203 11.94 -4.10 -7.74
C PHE A 203 12.23 -3.17 -6.56
N PHE A 204 13.30 -2.39 -6.61
CA PHE A 204 13.55 -1.39 -5.57
C PHE A 204 12.50 -0.30 -5.55
N ASP A 205 12.01 0.18 -6.70
CA ASP A 205 10.95 1.20 -6.75
C ASP A 205 9.68 0.70 -6.05
N ARG A 206 9.28 -0.54 -6.35
CA ARG A 206 8.12 -1.20 -5.73
C ARG A 206 8.24 -1.33 -4.21
N HIS A 207 9.44 -1.42 -3.66
CA HIS A 207 9.62 -1.74 -2.24
C HIS A 207 10.20 -0.60 -1.40
N LEU A 208 10.95 0.32 -2.00
CA LEU A 208 11.65 1.41 -1.31
C LEU A 208 11.06 2.78 -1.60
N LYS A 209 10.55 3.00 -2.83
CA LYS A 209 9.84 4.23 -3.17
C LYS A 209 8.35 4.14 -2.84
N ALA A 210 7.79 2.93 -2.81
CA ALA A 210 6.39 2.74 -2.52
C ALA A 210 6.11 2.45 -1.04
N GLY A 211 5.80 3.52 -0.32
CA GLY A 211 4.62 3.55 0.54
C GLY A 211 3.31 3.59 -0.26
N GLY A 212 3.37 3.80 -1.58
CA GLY A 212 2.25 3.63 -2.51
C GLY A 212 2.62 4.03 -3.94
N ALA A 213 3.11 3.11 -4.77
CA ALA A 213 3.36 3.34 -6.20
C ALA A 213 3.81 2.07 -6.94
N SER A 214 2.90 1.23 -7.43
CA SER A 214 3.28 0.25 -8.50
C SER A 214 2.17 -0.06 -9.50
N GLY A 215 1.17 0.80 -9.61
CA GLY A 215 0.14 0.72 -10.66
C GLY A 215 0.16 1.96 -11.55
N ALA A 216 -0.72 2.01 -12.54
CA ALA A 216 -0.97 3.25 -13.26
C ALA A 216 -1.33 4.38 -12.28
N VAL A 217 -0.93 5.62 -12.60
CA VAL A 217 -1.40 6.80 -11.86
C VAL A 217 -2.91 6.88 -12.07
N GLU A 218 -3.68 6.80 -10.99
CA GLU A 218 -5.14 6.88 -11.03
C GLU A 218 -5.64 8.29 -10.69
N ALA A 219 -4.84 9.09 -10.00
CA ALA A 219 -5.19 10.46 -9.66
C ALA A 219 -3.96 11.31 -9.35
N THR A 220 -4.17 12.63 -9.27
CA THR A 220 -3.24 13.55 -8.62
C THR A 220 -3.90 14.02 -7.33
N SER A 221 -3.17 13.98 -6.22
CA SER A 221 -3.63 14.53 -4.95
C SER A 221 -3.88 16.04 -5.07
N LEU A 222 -4.68 16.59 -4.15
CA LEU A 222 -4.97 18.02 -3.98
C LEU A 222 -3.69 18.83 -3.69
N THR A 223 -2.60 18.18 -3.29
CA THR A 223 -1.28 18.79 -3.10
C THR A 223 -0.28 18.46 -4.22
N GLY A 224 -0.74 17.93 -5.36
CA GLY A 224 0.06 17.76 -6.57
C GLY A 224 0.86 16.46 -6.69
N GLN A 225 0.80 15.56 -5.71
CA GLN A 225 1.49 14.27 -5.74
C GLN A 225 0.70 13.22 -6.54
N PRO A 226 1.36 12.35 -7.33
CA PRO A 226 0.69 11.25 -8.01
C PRO A 226 0.15 10.22 -7.01
N LEU A 227 -1.07 9.74 -7.27
CA LEU A 227 -1.75 8.69 -6.51
C LEU A 227 -1.88 7.47 -7.42
N TYR A 228 -1.16 6.42 -7.05
CA TYR A 228 -1.05 5.20 -7.84
C TYR A 228 -2.13 4.21 -7.47
N ARG A 229 -2.63 3.44 -8.44
CA ARG A 229 -3.64 2.41 -8.23
C ARG A 229 -3.35 1.54 -6.98
N PRO A 230 -4.29 1.45 -6.02
CA PRO A 230 -4.23 0.46 -4.97
C PRO A 230 -4.37 -0.93 -5.59
N GLU A 231 -3.41 -1.81 -5.33
CA GLU A 231 -3.40 -3.18 -5.84
C GLU A 231 -3.64 -4.15 -4.66
N PRO A 232 -4.84 -4.74 -4.53
CA PRO A 232 -5.07 -5.83 -3.60
C PRO A 232 -4.10 -6.98 -3.88
N GLN A 233 -3.74 -7.75 -2.84
CA GLN A 233 -2.77 -8.85 -2.95
C GLN A 233 -3.39 -10.20 -2.56
N GLY A 234 -2.78 -11.29 -3.04
CA GLY A 234 -3.14 -12.66 -2.70
C GLY A 234 -4.61 -13.00 -2.97
N ALA A 235 -5.20 -13.78 -2.07
CA ALA A 235 -6.58 -14.27 -2.19
C ALA A 235 -7.63 -13.15 -2.32
N THR A 236 -7.38 -11.97 -1.74
CA THR A 236 -8.28 -10.81 -1.87
C THR A 236 -8.34 -10.33 -3.32
N ARG A 237 -7.19 -10.26 -4.00
CA ARG A 237 -7.12 -9.89 -5.41
C ARG A 237 -7.86 -10.89 -6.29
N GLU A 238 -7.56 -12.18 -6.11
CA GLU A 238 -8.18 -13.26 -6.89
C GLU A 238 -9.71 -13.24 -6.77
N LYS A 239 -10.23 -13.05 -5.55
CA LYS A 239 -11.67 -12.90 -5.30
C LYS A 239 -12.26 -11.69 -6.04
N MET A 240 -11.60 -10.54 -5.97
CA MET A 240 -12.08 -9.32 -6.64
C MET A 240 -12.02 -9.42 -8.17
N GLU A 241 -10.98 -10.05 -8.72
CA GLU A 241 -10.86 -10.33 -10.16
C GLU A 241 -11.97 -11.28 -10.63
N ALA A 242 -12.25 -12.37 -9.89
CA ALA A 242 -13.36 -13.28 -10.21
C ALA A 242 -14.74 -12.59 -10.18
N GLN A 243 -14.95 -11.67 -9.24
CA GLN A 243 -16.16 -10.85 -9.17
C GLN A 243 -16.25 -9.88 -10.37
N LEU A 244 -15.14 -9.27 -10.76
CA LEU A 244 -15.08 -8.41 -11.95
C LEU A 244 -15.39 -9.22 -13.21
N ASP A 245 -14.84 -10.42 -13.37
CA ASP A 245 -15.12 -11.27 -14.53
C ASP A 245 -16.60 -11.67 -14.61
N THR A 246 -17.22 -11.93 -13.46
CA THR A 246 -18.66 -12.19 -13.38
C THR A 246 -19.46 -10.97 -13.83
N ALA A 247 -19.10 -9.77 -13.37
CA ALA A 247 -19.75 -8.54 -13.79
C ALA A 247 -19.53 -8.23 -15.29
N ARG A 248 -18.33 -8.51 -15.82
CA ARG A 248 -18.01 -8.38 -17.26
C ARG A 248 -18.89 -9.30 -18.11
N ARG A 249 -19.05 -10.56 -17.70
CA ARG A 249 -19.96 -11.49 -18.38
C ARG A 249 -21.39 -11.00 -18.34
N ALA A 250 -21.90 -10.56 -17.17
CA ALA A 250 -23.26 -10.04 -17.06
C ALA A 250 -23.49 -8.82 -17.97
N TYR A 251 -22.54 -7.87 -18.00
CA TYR A 251 -22.59 -6.73 -18.92
C TYR A 251 -22.56 -7.17 -20.39
N GLY A 252 -21.74 -8.15 -20.75
CA GLY A 252 -21.68 -8.69 -22.12
C GLY A 252 -22.99 -9.31 -22.60
N HIS A 253 -23.76 -9.96 -21.72
CA HIS A 253 -25.08 -10.51 -22.06
C HIS A 253 -26.17 -9.44 -22.13
N THR A 254 -26.10 -8.43 -21.25
CA THR A 254 -27.10 -7.36 -21.18
C THR A 254 -26.44 -5.97 -21.12
N PRO A 255 -25.87 -5.46 -22.22
CA PRO A 255 -25.13 -4.19 -22.23
C PRO A 255 -26.05 -2.96 -22.11
N ALA A 256 -27.34 -3.10 -22.47
CA ALA A 256 -28.36 -2.07 -22.33
C ALA A 256 -29.12 -2.16 -20.98
N ASN A 257 -28.47 -2.66 -19.93
CA ASN A 257 -29.05 -2.75 -18.59
C ASN A 257 -28.21 -1.89 -17.62
N VAL A 258 -28.87 -0.99 -16.89
CA VAL A 258 -28.16 -0.07 -15.97
C VAL A 258 -27.50 -0.82 -14.80
N ASP A 259 -28.12 -1.87 -14.28
CA ASP A 259 -27.56 -2.65 -13.17
C ASP A 259 -26.27 -3.36 -13.58
N SER A 260 -26.22 -3.91 -14.80
CA SER A 260 -25.01 -4.56 -15.32
C SER A 260 -23.85 -3.57 -15.47
N ILE A 261 -24.13 -2.34 -15.94
CA ILE A 261 -23.17 -1.23 -16.02
C ILE A 261 -22.69 -0.83 -14.61
N ILE A 262 -23.62 -0.66 -13.67
CA ILE A 262 -23.30 -0.28 -12.29
C ILE A 262 -22.38 -1.32 -11.66
N TRP A 263 -22.71 -2.60 -11.77
CA TRP A 263 -21.90 -3.67 -11.19
C TRP A 263 -20.53 -3.79 -11.84
N LEU A 264 -20.44 -3.63 -13.17
CA LEU A 264 -19.17 -3.59 -13.87
C LEU A 264 -18.28 -2.46 -13.36
N GLY A 265 -18.82 -1.25 -13.25
CA GLY A 265 -18.09 -0.09 -12.74
C GLY A 265 -17.68 -0.25 -11.26
N ARG A 266 -18.55 -0.81 -10.41
CA ARG A 266 -18.25 -1.05 -8.99
C ARG A 266 -17.11 -2.04 -8.81
N ARG A 267 -17.17 -3.20 -9.48
CA ARG A 267 -16.12 -4.23 -9.40
C ARG A 267 -14.80 -3.76 -10.00
N THR A 268 -14.85 -2.95 -11.05
CA THR A 268 -13.66 -2.32 -11.62
C THR A 268 -13.00 -1.38 -10.62
N ALA A 269 -13.78 -0.55 -9.94
CA ALA A 269 -13.28 0.38 -8.93
C ALA A 269 -12.75 -0.31 -7.66
N TYR A 270 -13.28 -1.47 -7.26
CA TYR A 270 -12.77 -2.23 -6.10
C TYR A 270 -11.34 -2.75 -6.30
N LEU A 271 -10.89 -2.88 -7.55
CA LEU A 271 -9.50 -3.18 -7.91
C LEU A 271 -8.63 -1.92 -8.06
N GLY A 272 -9.11 -0.77 -7.55
CA GLY A 272 -8.39 0.51 -7.64
C GLY A 272 -8.43 1.18 -9.02
N ARG A 273 -9.10 0.59 -10.02
CA ARG A 273 -9.16 1.10 -11.41
C ARG A 273 -10.23 2.18 -11.53
N PHE A 274 -9.96 3.36 -10.97
CA PHE A 274 -10.95 4.42 -10.85
C PHE A 274 -11.27 5.11 -12.17
N ASN A 275 -10.26 5.37 -13.01
CA ASN A 275 -10.49 5.97 -14.33
C ASN A 275 -11.28 5.04 -15.25
N ASP A 276 -10.95 3.74 -15.27
CA ASP A 276 -11.73 2.74 -16.02
C ASP A 276 -13.21 2.72 -15.57
N ALA A 277 -13.45 2.82 -14.26
CA ALA A 277 -14.80 2.89 -13.72
C ALA A 277 -15.53 4.19 -14.13
N ILE A 278 -14.83 5.34 -14.15
CA ILE A 278 -15.37 6.61 -14.66
C ILE A 278 -15.79 6.47 -16.12
N ASP A 279 -14.98 5.81 -16.95
CA ASP A 279 -15.29 5.57 -18.37
C ASP A 279 -16.51 4.67 -18.55
N ILE A 280 -16.61 3.60 -17.76
CA ILE A 280 -17.79 2.71 -17.75
C ILE A 280 -19.05 3.51 -17.43
N TYR A 281 -19.04 4.31 -16.36
CA TYR A 281 -20.21 5.11 -16.00
C TYR A 281 -20.49 6.24 -17.00
N THR A 282 -19.47 6.82 -17.61
CA THR A 282 -19.64 7.86 -18.65
C THR A 282 -20.35 7.30 -19.87
N LYS A 283 -19.97 6.10 -20.34
CA LYS A 283 -20.68 5.38 -21.40
C LYS A 283 -22.10 5.02 -20.98
N GLY A 284 -22.28 4.58 -19.72
CA GLY A 284 -23.59 4.32 -19.15
C GLY A 284 -24.50 5.53 -19.16
N ILE A 285 -24.00 6.71 -18.76
CA ILE A 285 -24.77 7.97 -18.73
C ILE A 285 -25.13 8.41 -20.15
N ALA A 286 -24.26 8.20 -21.14
CA ALA A 286 -24.59 8.48 -22.53
C ALA A 286 -25.78 7.63 -23.03
N ALA A 287 -25.87 6.37 -22.60
CA ALA A 287 -26.98 5.48 -22.93
C ALA A 287 -28.24 5.71 -22.07
N PHE A 288 -28.07 6.08 -20.80
CA PHE A 288 -29.14 6.23 -19.81
C PHE A 288 -29.03 7.58 -19.07
N PRO A 289 -29.20 8.72 -19.76
CA PRO A 289 -28.93 10.04 -19.20
C PRO A 289 -29.88 10.49 -18.08
N ASN A 290 -30.95 9.73 -17.84
CA ASN A 290 -31.96 10.03 -16.82
C ASN A 290 -31.91 9.08 -15.61
N ASP A 291 -30.89 8.21 -15.52
CA ASP A 291 -30.72 7.32 -14.36
C ASP A 291 -29.75 7.92 -13.33
N ALA A 292 -30.29 8.34 -12.18
CA ALA A 292 -29.54 9.00 -11.11
C ALA A 292 -28.43 8.13 -10.51
N ARG A 293 -28.55 6.80 -10.58
CA ARG A 293 -27.58 5.87 -9.96
C ARG A 293 -26.23 5.96 -10.65
N LEU A 294 -26.22 6.15 -11.98
CA LEU A 294 -24.98 6.28 -12.74
C LEU A 294 -24.20 7.55 -12.35
N TYR A 295 -24.91 8.67 -12.19
CA TYR A 295 -24.32 9.91 -11.69
C TYR A 295 -23.81 9.76 -10.25
N ARG A 296 -24.57 9.09 -9.36
CA ARG A 296 -24.10 8.78 -7.99
C ARG A 296 -22.80 8.00 -7.99
N HIS A 297 -22.70 6.96 -8.81
CA HIS A 297 -21.50 6.11 -8.85
C HIS A 297 -20.30 6.79 -9.52
N ARG A 298 -20.52 7.55 -10.60
CA ARG A 298 -19.45 8.32 -11.25
C ARG A 298 -18.97 9.47 -10.37
N GLY A 299 -19.88 10.19 -9.73
CA GLY A 299 -19.56 11.24 -8.76
C GLY A 299 -18.66 10.72 -7.63
N HIS A 300 -18.94 9.52 -7.10
CA HIS A 300 -18.06 8.88 -6.12
C HIS A 300 -16.67 8.63 -6.71
N ARG A 301 -16.56 8.12 -7.94
CA ARG A 301 -15.24 7.94 -8.55
C ARG A 301 -14.51 9.25 -8.83
N TYR A 302 -15.22 10.33 -9.15
CA TYR A 302 -14.61 11.65 -9.23
C TYR A 302 -14.06 12.12 -7.88
N LEU A 303 -14.72 11.81 -6.75
CA LEU A 303 -14.10 12.02 -5.42
C LEU A 303 -12.82 11.19 -5.27
N SER A 304 -12.88 9.89 -5.61
CA SER A 304 -11.71 9.01 -5.58
C SER A 304 -10.54 9.62 -6.37
N THR A 305 -10.79 10.19 -7.56
CA THR A 305 -9.74 10.80 -8.39
C THR A 305 -9.51 12.30 -8.15
N ARG A 306 -10.01 12.88 -7.05
CA ARG A 306 -9.83 14.30 -6.67
C ARG A 306 -10.40 15.31 -7.68
N GLN A 307 -11.30 14.86 -8.56
CA GLN A 307 -12.02 15.72 -9.50
C GLN A 307 -13.25 16.35 -8.82
N LEU A 308 -13.03 17.08 -7.71
CA LEU A 308 -14.09 17.53 -6.80
C LEU A 308 -15.21 18.34 -7.49
N PRO A 309 -14.93 19.29 -8.42
CA PRO A 309 -15.99 20.01 -9.12
C PRO A 309 -16.89 19.10 -9.98
N LYS A 310 -16.30 18.07 -10.63
CA LYS A 310 -17.08 17.10 -11.42
C LYS A 310 -17.92 16.20 -10.52
N ALA A 311 -17.37 15.81 -9.37
CA ALA A 311 -18.11 15.04 -8.37
C ALA A 311 -19.36 15.82 -7.89
N ILE A 312 -19.20 17.09 -7.52
CA ILE A 312 -20.31 17.96 -7.12
C ILE A 312 -21.38 18.04 -8.21
N ALA A 313 -20.98 18.29 -9.47
CA ALA A 313 -21.93 18.38 -10.58
C ALA A 313 -22.73 17.09 -10.79
N ASP A 314 -22.08 15.93 -10.71
CA ASP A 314 -22.77 14.63 -10.82
C ASP A 314 -23.73 14.40 -9.64
N PHE A 315 -23.32 14.73 -8.42
CA PHE A 315 -24.18 14.56 -7.25
C PHE A 315 -25.34 15.54 -7.20
N GLU A 316 -25.16 16.80 -7.60
CA GLU A 316 -26.25 17.78 -7.73
C GLU A 316 -27.26 17.31 -8.79
N ARG A 317 -26.79 16.76 -9.91
CA ARG A 317 -27.65 16.17 -10.94
C ARG A 317 -28.44 14.98 -10.39
N ALA A 318 -27.77 14.05 -9.71
CA ALA A 318 -28.42 12.89 -9.09
C ALA A 318 -29.46 13.32 -8.05
N TYR A 319 -29.10 14.27 -7.18
CA TYR A 319 -29.97 14.81 -6.13
C TYR A 319 -31.23 15.47 -6.71
N ALA A 320 -31.07 16.28 -7.78
CA ALA A 320 -32.21 16.86 -8.48
C ALA A 320 -33.12 15.80 -9.11
N MET A 321 -32.56 14.71 -9.64
CA MET A 321 -33.31 13.62 -10.25
C MET A 321 -34.09 12.77 -9.23
N THR A 322 -33.61 12.65 -8.01
CA THR A 322 -34.23 11.83 -6.96
C THR A 322 -35.11 12.62 -6.00
N LYS A 323 -35.04 13.96 -6.02
CA LYS A 323 -35.84 14.82 -5.14
C LYS A 323 -37.34 14.54 -5.31
N GLY A 324 -38.02 14.29 -4.19
CA GLY A 324 -39.46 13.99 -4.16
C GLY A 324 -39.85 12.59 -4.65
N LYS A 325 -38.89 11.74 -5.05
CA LYS A 325 -39.16 10.34 -5.42
C LYS A 325 -39.01 9.43 -4.21
N ALA A 326 -39.74 8.30 -4.26
CA ALA A 326 -39.60 7.24 -3.27
C ALA A 326 -38.14 6.76 -3.20
N ASP A 327 -37.63 6.64 -1.99
CA ASP A 327 -36.28 6.14 -1.76
C ASP A 327 -36.23 4.62 -1.94
N VAL A 328 -35.10 4.10 -2.39
CA VAL A 328 -34.90 2.68 -2.65
C VAL A 328 -33.63 2.21 -1.98
N VAL A 329 -33.66 0.99 -1.46
CA VAL A 329 -32.48 0.34 -0.90
C VAL A 329 -31.42 0.18 -1.99
N GLU A 330 -30.19 0.58 -1.68
CA GLU A 330 -29.06 0.36 -2.57
C GLU A 330 -28.37 -0.96 -2.21
N PRO A 331 -28.21 -1.92 -3.16
CA PRO A 331 -27.55 -3.18 -2.85
C PRO A 331 -26.08 -3.02 -2.42
N ASP A 332 -25.72 -3.68 -1.32
CA ASP A 332 -24.36 -3.68 -0.80
C ASP A 332 -23.37 -4.30 -1.78
N GLY A 333 -22.15 -3.75 -1.81
CA GLY A 333 -21.09 -4.29 -2.67
C GLY A 333 -20.69 -5.70 -2.25
N GLN A 334 -20.81 -5.96 -0.96
CA GLN A 334 -20.67 -7.26 -0.33
C GLN A 334 -21.66 -7.27 0.84
N PRO A 335 -22.60 -8.24 0.91
CA PRO A 335 -23.54 -8.28 2.03
C PRO A 335 -22.82 -8.42 3.37
N ASN A 336 -23.29 -7.69 4.39
CA ASN A 336 -22.85 -7.91 5.76
C ASN A 336 -23.37 -9.24 6.33
N ALA A 337 -22.84 -9.62 7.49
CA ALA A 337 -23.18 -10.86 8.18
C ALA A 337 -24.68 -11.02 8.49
N ARG A 338 -25.42 -9.91 8.59
CA ARG A 338 -26.88 -9.91 8.85
C ARG A 338 -27.70 -9.86 7.57
N ASN A 339 -27.07 -9.64 6.41
CA ASN A 339 -27.73 -9.46 5.12
C ASN A 339 -28.80 -8.35 5.14
N ILE A 340 -28.57 -7.30 5.94
CA ILE A 340 -29.46 -6.13 6.07
C ILE A 340 -28.77 -4.95 5.39
N PRO A 341 -29.34 -4.40 4.31
CA PRO A 341 -28.79 -3.22 3.65
C PRO A 341 -28.77 -2.02 4.59
N THR A 342 -27.64 -1.32 4.62
CA THR A 342 -27.39 -0.21 5.55
C THR A 342 -27.61 1.16 4.92
N SER A 343 -27.86 1.25 3.61
CA SER A 343 -28.01 2.53 2.90
C SER A 343 -29.08 2.50 1.82
N THR A 344 -29.53 3.69 1.43
CA THR A 344 -30.47 3.92 0.34
C THR A 344 -29.84 4.74 -0.76
N LEU A 345 -30.45 4.73 -1.96
CA LEU A 345 -29.98 5.52 -3.09
C LEU A 345 -30.00 7.02 -2.77
N ASN A 346 -31.13 7.55 -2.29
CA ASN A 346 -31.23 8.98 -2.00
C ASN A 346 -30.31 9.34 -0.82
N GLY A 347 -30.18 8.44 0.15
CA GLY A 347 -29.26 8.59 1.26
C GLY A 347 -27.81 8.73 0.81
N ASN A 348 -27.37 7.79 -0.02
CA ASN A 348 -26.03 7.82 -0.60
C ASN A 348 -25.80 9.07 -1.45
N ILE A 349 -26.78 9.53 -2.22
CA ILE A 349 -26.66 10.77 -3.01
C ILE A 349 -26.44 11.98 -2.10
N ARG A 350 -27.29 12.16 -1.08
CA ARG A 350 -27.18 13.28 -0.14
C ARG A 350 -25.87 13.25 0.65
N TYR A 351 -25.52 12.08 1.19
CA TYR A 351 -24.28 11.87 1.94
C TYR A 351 -23.06 12.29 1.13
N HIS A 352 -22.93 11.79 -0.11
CA HIS A 352 -21.75 12.10 -0.93
C HIS A 352 -21.77 13.53 -1.48
N LEU A 353 -22.94 14.12 -1.77
CA LEU A 353 -23.05 15.54 -2.14
C LEU A 353 -22.56 16.45 -1.02
N ALA A 354 -23.07 16.23 0.19
CA ALA A 354 -22.68 17.00 1.36
C ALA A 354 -21.19 16.79 1.72
N LEU A 355 -20.67 15.57 1.55
CA LEU A 355 -19.25 15.29 1.69
C LEU A 355 -18.41 16.03 0.64
N ALA A 356 -18.85 16.11 -0.62
CA ALA A 356 -18.14 16.86 -1.65
C ALA A 356 -18.08 18.37 -1.35
N TYR A 357 -19.16 18.95 -0.81
CA TYR A 357 -19.14 20.32 -0.30
C TYR A 357 -18.21 20.47 0.92
N TYR A 358 -18.22 19.52 1.86
CA TYR A 358 -17.30 19.51 2.99
C TYR A 358 -15.83 19.50 2.52
N LEU A 359 -15.48 18.63 1.59
CA LEU A 359 -14.13 18.50 1.03
C LEU A 359 -13.65 19.78 0.34
N THR A 360 -14.56 20.58 -0.21
CA THR A 360 -14.25 21.87 -0.85
C THR A 360 -14.39 23.07 0.10
N GLY A 361 -14.62 22.85 1.40
CA GLY A 361 -14.78 23.91 2.40
C GLY A 361 -16.11 24.66 2.31
N GLN A 362 -17.05 24.22 1.47
CA GLN A 362 -18.39 24.79 1.33
C GLN A 362 -19.33 24.28 2.44
N PHE A 363 -18.92 24.40 3.71
CA PHE A 363 -19.62 23.79 4.84
C PHE A 363 -21.08 24.24 4.95
N GLU A 364 -21.37 25.53 4.76
CA GLU A 364 -22.75 26.07 4.79
C GLU A 364 -23.66 25.43 3.74
N LYS A 365 -23.14 25.09 2.55
CA LYS A 365 -23.92 24.35 1.54
C LYS A 365 -24.18 22.90 1.93
N ALA A 366 -23.27 22.29 2.69
CA ALA A 366 -23.39 20.91 3.14
C ALA A 366 -24.46 20.74 4.24
N LEU A 367 -24.60 21.73 5.15
CA LEU A 367 -25.49 21.63 6.31
C LEU A 367 -26.94 21.24 5.99
N PRO A 368 -27.68 21.91 5.08
CA PRO A 368 -29.07 21.55 4.80
C PRO A 368 -29.21 20.13 4.25
N ILE A 369 -28.25 19.68 3.44
CA ILE A 369 -28.26 18.33 2.84
C ILE A 369 -28.01 17.26 3.91
N TYR A 370 -27.06 17.48 4.83
CA TYR A 370 -26.86 16.58 5.97
C TYR A 370 -28.08 16.51 6.88
N ARG A 371 -28.75 17.64 7.17
CA ARG A 371 -29.96 17.65 7.99
C ARG A 371 -31.11 16.90 7.33
N GLU A 372 -31.29 17.07 6.02
CA GLU A 372 -32.26 16.30 5.24
C GLU A 372 -31.97 14.79 5.32
N ASP A 373 -30.69 14.40 5.20
CA ASP A 373 -30.31 13.00 5.23
C ASP A 373 -30.46 12.35 6.62
N ILE A 374 -30.14 13.08 7.70
CA ILE A 374 -30.44 12.67 9.07
C ILE A 374 -31.94 12.46 9.28
N ALA A 375 -32.76 13.39 8.79
CA ALA A 375 -34.23 13.25 8.89
C ALA A 375 -34.74 12.02 8.13
N ALA A 376 -34.13 11.69 6.99
CA ALA A 376 -34.43 10.50 6.20
C ALA A 376 -33.90 9.20 6.83
N SER A 377 -32.95 9.26 7.76
CA SER A 377 -32.31 8.10 8.40
C SER A 377 -33.14 7.45 9.51
N LYS A 378 -34.42 7.80 9.64
CA LYS A 378 -35.29 7.28 10.70
C LYS A 378 -35.40 5.75 10.61
N GLY A 379 -35.01 5.06 11.68
CA GLY A 379 -34.99 3.59 11.73
C GLY A 379 -33.76 2.94 11.09
N ASN A 380 -32.79 3.75 10.62
CA ASN A 380 -31.51 3.28 10.09
C ASN A 380 -30.35 3.90 10.90
N PRO A 381 -29.88 3.22 11.96
CA PRO A 381 -28.76 3.70 12.78
C PRO A 381 -27.47 3.92 11.98
N ASP A 382 -27.18 3.08 10.99
CA ASP A 382 -25.96 3.17 10.16
C ASP A 382 -25.90 4.48 9.36
N MET A 383 -26.98 4.88 8.70
CA MET A 383 -27.04 6.17 8.01
C MET A 383 -26.98 7.34 9.01
N LEU A 384 -27.72 7.22 10.12
CA LEU A 384 -27.79 8.27 11.13
C LEU A 384 -26.40 8.60 11.70
N VAL A 385 -25.61 7.60 12.08
CA VAL A 385 -24.27 7.83 12.67
C VAL A 385 -23.28 8.35 11.63
N ALA A 386 -23.31 7.84 10.39
CA ALA A 386 -22.41 8.29 9.33
C ALA A 386 -22.66 9.78 9.01
N THR A 387 -23.91 10.17 8.78
CA THR A 387 -24.28 11.54 8.41
C THR A 387 -24.13 12.50 9.60
N SER A 388 -24.48 12.08 10.82
CA SER A 388 -24.27 12.87 12.05
C SER A 388 -22.81 13.22 12.29
N HIS A 389 -21.88 12.29 12.03
CA HIS A 389 -20.45 12.54 12.19
C HIS A 389 -19.96 13.69 11.31
N TRP A 390 -20.33 13.69 10.02
CA TRP A 390 -19.90 14.75 9.10
C TRP A 390 -20.60 16.08 9.36
N LEU A 391 -21.89 16.07 9.72
CA LEU A 391 -22.61 17.28 10.11
C LEU A 391 -21.98 17.93 11.33
N TYR A 392 -21.67 17.13 12.35
CA TYR A 392 -20.99 17.59 13.56
C TYR A 392 -19.67 18.28 13.21
N MET A 393 -18.82 17.64 12.39
CA MET A 393 -17.55 18.23 11.97
C MET A 393 -17.74 19.53 11.18
N ALA A 394 -18.70 19.58 10.24
CA ALA A 394 -19.00 20.78 9.47
C ALA A 394 -19.43 21.96 10.37
N LEU A 395 -20.28 21.70 11.37
CA LEU A 395 -20.72 22.71 12.34
C LEU A 395 -19.56 23.20 13.22
N ARG A 396 -18.71 22.28 13.70
CA ARG A 396 -17.50 22.65 14.47
C ARG A 396 -16.55 23.54 13.66
N ARG A 397 -16.43 23.30 12.34
CA ARG A 397 -15.62 24.13 11.44
C ARG A 397 -16.18 25.52 11.21
N LEU A 398 -17.49 25.67 11.35
CA LEU A 398 -18.18 26.96 11.31
C LEU A 398 -18.26 27.64 12.68
N ASN A 399 -17.61 27.09 13.72
CA ASN A 399 -17.72 27.54 15.12
C ASN A 399 -19.15 27.51 15.69
N ARG A 400 -20.03 26.66 15.15
CA ARG A 400 -21.44 26.50 15.57
C ARG A 400 -21.56 25.39 16.62
N SER A 401 -20.92 25.59 17.77
CA SER A 401 -20.75 24.55 18.80
C SER A 401 -22.06 24.05 19.41
N GLU A 402 -23.04 24.94 19.63
CA GLU A 402 -24.35 24.55 20.19
C GLU A 402 -25.12 23.64 19.24
N GLU A 403 -25.14 23.97 17.95
CA GLU A 403 -25.76 23.12 16.94
C GLU A 403 -25.01 21.80 16.78
N ALA A 404 -23.67 21.81 16.84
CA ALA A 404 -22.89 20.59 16.81
C ALA A 404 -23.26 19.67 18.00
N ALA A 405 -23.41 20.23 19.20
CA ALA A 405 -23.84 19.45 20.37
C ALA A 405 -25.24 18.83 20.16
N ALA A 406 -26.17 19.56 19.54
CA ALA A 406 -27.52 19.06 19.26
C ALA A 406 -27.53 17.84 18.32
N VAL A 407 -26.55 17.71 17.41
CA VAL A 407 -26.38 16.54 16.53
C VAL A 407 -26.08 15.26 17.33
N LEU A 408 -25.46 15.39 18.50
CA LEU A 408 -25.08 14.25 19.33
C LEU A 408 -26.23 13.71 20.20
N THR A 409 -27.30 14.49 20.40
CA THR A 409 -28.45 14.13 21.26
C THR A 409 -29.07 12.77 20.95
N PRO A 410 -29.37 12.39 19.70
CA PRO A 410 -29.96 11.08 19.39
C PRO A 410 -28.96 9.92 19.51
N ILE A 411 -27.66 10.19 19.69
CA ILE A 411 -26.61 9.16 19.69
C ILE A 411 -26.45 8.56 21.08
N THR A 412 -26.59 7.23 21.17
CA THR A 412 -26.48 6.47 22.42
C THR A 412 -25.56 5.28 22.24
N ALA A 413 -24.93 4.82 23.33
CA ALA A 413 -24.02 3.67 23.30
C ALA A 413 -24.71 2.34 22.89
N SER A 414 -26.03 2.24 23.06
CA SER A 414 -26.83 1.03 22.80
C SER A 414 -27.41 0.95 21.39
N MET A 415 -27.02 1.84 20.46
CA MET A 415 -27.50 1.79 19.08
C MET A 415 -27.07 0.50 18.38
N ASP A 416 -27.99 -0.14 17.66
CA ASP A 416 -27.72 -1.32 16.83
C ASP A 416 -27.17 -0.90 15.46
N VAL A 417 -25.87 -0.57 15.41
CA VAL A 417 -25.15 -0.18 14.19
C VAL A 417 -24.47 -1.41 13.59
N ILE A 418 -24.67 -1.67 12.30
CA ILE A 418 -24.24 -2.89 11.61
C ILE A 418 -22.83 -2.75 11.01
N GLU A 419 -22.60 -1.69 10.23
CA GLU A 419 -21.37 -1.48 9.45
C GLU A 419 -20.63 -0.20 9.88
N ASN A 420 -21.36 0.86 10.23
CA ASN A 420 -20.82 2.20 10.48
C ASN A 420 -20.37 2.42 11.94
N GLY A 421 -19.89 1.36 12.61
CA GLY A 421 -19.47 1.40 14.01
C GLY A 421 -18.33 2.39 14.31
N ALA A 422 -17.47 2.66 13.33
CA ALA A 422 -16.41 3.68 13.42
C ALA A 422 -16.98 5.09 13.71
N TYR A 423 -17.99 5.49 12.93
CA TYR A 423 -18.66 6.78 13.10
C TYR A 423 -19.41 6.87 14.44
N HIS A 424 -20.04 5.77 14.87
CA HIS A 424 -20.70 5.70 16.17
C HIS A 424 -19.73 5.95 17.33
N ARG A 425 -18.57 5.28 17.32
CA ARG A 425 -17.53 5.47 18.34
C ARG A 425 -16.98 6.90 18.34
N LEU A 426 -16.79 7.49 17.16
CA LEU A 426 -16.38 8.89 17.04
C LEU A 426 -17.41 9.85 17.66
N LEU A 427 -18.69 9.62 17.41
CA LEU A 427 -19.75 10.44 18.01
C LEU A 427 -19.80 10.30 19.53
N LEU A 428 -19.58 9.08 20.08
CA LEU A 428 -19.46 8.87 21.53
C LEU A 428 -18.24 9.57 22.13
N LEU A 429 -17.11 9.61 21.41
CA LEU A 429 -15.95 10.42 21.79
C LEU A 429 -16.28 11.92 21.81
N TYR A 430 -17.00 12.42 20.80
CA TYR A 430 -17.39 13.82 20.73
C TYR A 430 -18.32 14.22 21.89
N LYS A 431 -19.13 13.27 22.35
CA LYS A 431 -20.03 13.40 23.51
C LYS A 431 -19.30 13.27 24.86
N GLY A 432 -18.05 12.80 24.87
CA GLY A 432 -17.30 12.53 26.09
C GLY A 432 -17.66 11.19 26.76
N GLU A 433 -18.43 10.34 26.09
CA GLU A 433 -18.84 9.01 26.60
C GLU A 433 -17.80 7.92 26.26
N LEU A 434 -16.83 8.22 25.40
CA LEU A 434 -15.75 7.31 25.03
C LEU A 434 -14.40 8.02 25.02
N ALA A 435 -13.36 7.38 25.54
CA ALA A 435 -12.01 7.94 25.55
C ALA A 435 -11.32 7.81 24.17
N GLU A 436 -10.40 8.73 23.86
CA GLU A 436 -9.57 8.69 22.64
C GLU A 436 -8.89 7.33 22.48
N SER A 437 -8.27 6.80 23.55
CA SER A 437 -7.57 5.51 23.53
C SER A 437 -8.49 4.33 23.22
N ALA A 438 -9.78 4.43 23.56
CA ALA A 438 -10.76 3.42 23.17
C ALA A 438 -11.08 3.54 21.67
N VAL A 439 -11.24 4.75 21.14
CA VAL A 439 -11.49 4.98 19.71
C VAL A 439 -10.28 4.56 18.85
N LEU A 440 -9.07 4.91 19.29
CA LEU A 440 -7.80 4.66 18.60
C LEU A 440 -7.12 3.33 19.02
N ARG A 441 -7.86 2.30 19.44
CA ARG A 441 -7.30 1.07 20.04
C ARG A 441 -6.20 0.36 19.21
N ASN A 442 -6.12 0.60 17.90
CA ASN A 442 -5.09 0.07 16.98
C ASN A 442 -4.26 1.19 16.31
N PHE A 443 -4.25 2.39 16.88
CA PHE A 443 -3.44 3.51 16.39
C PHE A 443 -2.01 3.32 16.90
N GLY A 444 -1.16 2.70 16.06
CA GLY A 444 0.29 2.72 16.22
C GLY A 444 0.94 1.50 16.86
N SER A 445 0.29 0.34 16.98
CA SER A 445 0.96 -0.87 17.53
C SER A 445 1.52 -1.84 16.49
N ASP A 446 0.96 -1.97 15.27
CA ASP A 446 1.38 -3.01 14.31
C ASP A 446 1.40 -2.60 12.82
N GLY A 447 1.51 -1.30 12.52
CA GLY A 447 1.82 -0.84 11.15
C GLY A 447 0.70 -0.97 10.10
N ASP A 448 -0.45 -1.54 10.41
CA ASP A 448 -1.67 -1.44 9.59
C ASP A 448 -2.63 -0.41 10.20
N LEU A 449 -2.75 0.76 9.56
CA LEU A 449 -3.82 1.73 9.82
C LEU A 449 -5.16 1.12 9.38
N GLN A 450 -5.81 0.37 10.28
CA GLN A 450 -7.08 -0.29 9.98
C GLN A 450 -8.27 0.69 9.86
N ASP A 451 -8.16 1.94 10.34
CA ASP A 451 -9.27 2.89 10.23
C ASP A 451 -8.83 4.37 10.11
N ILE A 452 -8.45 4.77 8.89
CA ILE A 452 -8.13 6.17 8.55
C ILE A 452 -9.32 7.11 8.76
N THR A 453 -10.54 6.61 8.61
CA THR A 453 -11.76 7.41 8.85
C THR A 453 -11.86 7.79 10.32
N THR A 454 -11.64 6.84 11.22
CA THR A 454 -11.56 7.10 12.66
C THR A 454 -10.43 8.07 13.00
N ALA A 455 -9.23 7.88 12.45
CA ALA A 455 -8.11 8.79 12.68
C ALA A 455 -8.45 10.23 12.25
N TYR A 456 -9.06 10.42 11.09
CA TYR A 456 -9.45 11.75 10.61
C TYR A 456 -10.45 12.44 11.56
N GLY A 457 -11.42 11.68 12.07
CA GLY A 457 -12.39 12.17 13.05
C GLY A 457 -11.77 12.58 14.38
N VAL A 458 -10.76 11.84 14.85
CA VAL A 458 -9.99 12.18 16.06
C VAL A 458 -9.09 13.39 15.82
N GLY A 459 -8.42 13.47 14.66
CA GLY A 459 -7.61 14.64 14.26
C GLY A 459 -8.44 15.93 14.29
N ASN A 460 -9.64 15.91 13.70
CA ASN A 460 -10.58 17.02 13.81
C ASN A 460 -10.95 17.30 15.28
N TRP A 461 -11.15 16.25 16.08
CA TRP A 461 -11.43 16.39 17.52
C TRP A 461 -10.36 17.12 18.31
N HIS A 462 -9.09 16.86 18.04
CA HIS A 462 -8.02 17.68 18.61
C HIS A 462 -8.06 19.11 18.08
N LEU A 463 -8.28 19.28 16.77
CA LEU A 463 -8.28 20.59 16.12
C LEU A 463 -9.29 21.55 16.74
N TYR A 464 -10.57 21.16 16.84
CA TYR A 464 -11.62 22.04 17.38
C TYR A 464 -11.65 22.11 18.92
N ASN A 465 -10.77 21.38 19.61
CA ASN A 465 -10.52 21.51 21.06
C ASN A 465 -9.16 22.19 21.35
N GLY A 466 -8.60 22.93 20.38
CA GLY A 466 -7.40 23.75 20.57
C GLY A 466 -6.07 22.97 20.58
N ARG A 467 -6.09 21.64 20.40
CA ARG A 467 -4.90 20.77 20.41
C ARG A 467 -4.30 20.62 19.01
N LYS A 468 -3.95 21.75 18.38
CA LYS A 468 -3.52 21.82 16.97
C LYS A 468 -2.33 20.90 16.64
N ALA A 469 -1.31 20.85 17.50
CA ALA A 469 -0.12 20.02 17.28
C ALA A 469 -0.47 18.53 17.16
N ARG A 470 -1.36 18.03 18.03
CA ARG A 470 -1.83 16.64 17.99
C ARG A 470 -2.69 16.35 16.76
N ALA A 471 -3.52 17.32 16.34
CA ALA A 471 -4.28 17.19 15.11
C ALA A 471 -3.36 17.06 13.87
N ASP A 472 -2.33 17.90 13.78
CA ASP A 472 -1.36 17.88 12.68
C ASP A 472 -0.53 16.58 12.63
N GLU A 473 -0.14 16.06 13.80
CA GLU A 473 0.51 14.75 13.92
C GLU A 473 -0.38 13.65 13.32
N ILE A 474 -1.67 13.60 13.70
CA ILE A 474 -2.62 12.62 13.20
C ILE A 474 -2.82 12.77 11.68
N PHE A 475 -3.00 13.99 11.17
CA PHE A 475 -3.15 14.22 9.73
C PHE A 475 -1.90 13.82 8.95
N THR A 476 -0.71 14.05 9.50
CA THR A 476 0.55 13.62 8.90
C THR A 476 0.66 12.10 8.86
N GLN A 477 0.26 11.40 9.92
CA GLN A 477 0.24 9.94 9.94
C GLN A 477 -0.75 9.36 8.92
N ILE A 478 -1.95 9.95 8.79
CA ILE A 478 -2.93 9.58 7.76
C ILE A 478 -2.32 9.69 6.37
N LEU A 479 -1.66 10.81 6.07
CA LEU A 479 -1.07 11.07 4.75
C LEU A 479 0.20 10.25 4.48
N GLY A 480 0.83 9.71 5.51
CA GLY A 480 1.91 8.73 5.37
C GLY A 480 1.42 7.33 4.92
N ALA A 481 0.14 7.03 5.12
CA ALA A 481 -0.45 5.73 4.79
C ALA A 481 -0.92 5.67 3.33
N GLN A 482 0.02 5.80 2.39
CA GLN A 482 -0.35 5.99 0.98
C GLN A 482 -1.14 4.79 0.42
N SER A 483 -1.00 3.57 0.96
CA SER A 483 -1.82 2.41 0.54
C SER A 483 -3.34 2.59 0.73
N GLN A 484 -3.75 3.56 1.55
CA GLN A 484 -5.15 3.81 1.92
C GLN A 484 -5.68 5.13 1.32
N TRP A 485 -5.00 5.70 0.32
CA TRP A 485 -5.32 7.02 -0.25
C TRP A 485 -6.74 7.11 -0.82
N ALA A 486 -7.35 5.98 -1.20
CA ALA A 486 -8.70 5.93 -1.73
C ALA A 486 -9.80 6.14 -0.67
N SER A 487 -9.47 6.06 0.63
CA SER A 487 -10.43 6.24 1.72
C SER A 487 -10.89 7.70 1.88
N PHE A 488 -12.12 7.91 2.36
CA PHE A 488 -12.63 9.26 2.63
C PHE A 488 -11.84 9.98 3.72
N GLY A 489 -11.37 9.27 4.75
CA GLY A 489 -10.54 9.87 5.79
C GLY A 489 -9.21 10.41 5.23
N TYR A 490 -8.56 9.69 4.31
CA TYR A 490 -7.34 10.17 3.66
C TYR A 490 -7.62 11.40 2.80
N LEU A 491 -8.62 11.31 1.91
CA LEU A 491 -9.04 12.43 1.05
C LEU A 491 -9.42 13.68 1.88
N SER A 492 -10.02 13.49 3.05
CA SER A 492 -10.43 14.59 3.92
C SER A 492 -9.25 15.21 4.67
N ALA A 493 -8.25 14.41 5.09
CA ALA A 493 -6.99 14.91 5.66
C ALA A 493 -6.18 15.68 4.60
N GLU A 494 -6.18 15.18 3.37
CA GLU A 494 -5.57 15.82 2.22
C GLU A 494 -6.23 17.17 1.91
N ALA A 495 -7.56 17.21 1.90
CA ALA A 495 -8.33 18.45 1.73
C ALA A 495 -8.11 19.44 2.88
N GLU A 496 -7.93 18.95 4.11
CA GLU A 496 -7.57 19.79 5.25
C GLU A 496 -6.23 20.47 5.06
N ARG A 497 -5.21 19.69 4.64
CA ARG A 497 -3.87 20.20 4.41
C ARG A 497 -3.85 21.19 3.24
N ALA A 498 -4.57 20.90 2.15
CA ALA A 498 -4.67 21.79 1.00
C ALA A 498 -5.31 23.14 1.36
N ARG A 499 -6.33 23.18 2.23
CA ARG A 499 -6.93 24.44 2.71
C ARG A 499 -5.95 25.30 3.51
N ASN A 500 -5.10 24.68 4.32
CA ASN A 500 -4.14 25.39 5.18
C ASN A 500 -2.90 25.91 4.43
N VAL A 501 -2.63 25.44 3.22
CA VAL A 501 -1.52 25.93 2.37
C VAL A 501 -1.90 27.22 1.61
N VAL A 502 -3.20 27.49 1.48
CA VAL A 502 -3.75 28.65 0.72
C VAL A 502 -4.08 29.84 1.66
N GLN A 503 -3.96 29.67 2.97
CA GLN A 503 -4.06 30.73 3.99
C GLN A 503 -2.66 31.10 4.48
#